data_AF-A0A9X0CZT0-F1
#
_entry.id   AF-A0A9X0CZT0-F1
#
_cell.length_a   1.000
_cell.length_b   1.000
_cell.length_c   1.000
_cell.angle_alpha   90.00
_cell.angle_beta   90.00
_cell.angle_gamma   90.00
#
_symmetry.space_group_name_H-M   'P 1'
#
loop_
_entity.id
_entity.type
_entity.pdbx_description
1 polymer ?
#
loop_
_entity_poly.entity_id
_entity_poly.type
_entity_poly.pdbx_seq_one_letter_code
_entity_poly.pdbx_strand_id
1 'polypeptide(L)'
;FYDFALHDVKLKQTVGDFVCKVFAGNAVLSVTVLESIFTLTVVAVERYFSLVKTFNTSARLRKENVGYAIAATWILACTVCFPGFLSNNYDENATKYPCNRPWTLDKLVPLKRHI
;
A
#
# COMPACT_ATOMS: atom_id res chain seq x y z
N PHE A 1 -2.97 8.63 -9.14
CA PHE A 1 -2.21 9.91 -9.22
C PHE A 1 -0.92 9.70 -10.01
N TYR A 2 -0.03 8.78 -9.63
CA TYR A 2 1.25 8.58 -10.34
C TYR A 2 1.16 8.18 -11.84
N ASP A 3 0.00 7.71 -12.31
CA ASP A 3 -0.28 7.40 -13.71
C ASP A 3 0.13 8.50 -14.70
N PHE A 4 -0.21 9.77 -14.41
CA PHE A 4 0.06 10.86 -15.34
C PHE A 4 1.56 11.12 -15.51
N ALA A 5 2.35 10.89 -14.46
CA ALA A 5 3.80 11.14 -14.47
C ALA A 5 4.59 10.03 -15.17
N LEU A 6 3.96 8.86 -15.37
CA LEU A 6 4.56 7.70 -16.05
C LEU A 6 4.19 7.65 -17.53
N HIS A 7 3.41 8.62 -18.00
CA HIS A 7 3.08 8.77 -19.40
C HIS A 7 4.33 9.24 -20.15
N ASP A 8 4.69 8.54 -21.24
CA ASP A 8 5.86 8.83 -22.10
C ASP A 8 7.26 8.64 -21.48
N VAL A 9 7.37 8.04 -20.27
CA VAL A 9 8.67 7.76 -19.64
C VAL A 9 9.25 6.43 -20.13
N LYS A 10 10.50 6.46 -20.64
CA LYS A 10 11.27 5.25 -20.95
C LYS A 10 12.31 4.98 -19.86
N LEU A 11 12.10 3.92 -19.09
CA LEU A 11 13.01 3.43 -18.07
C LEU A 11 13.71 2.15 -18.54
N LYS A 12 14.87 1.86 -17.96
CA LYS A 12 15.49 0.53 -18.08
C LYS A 12 14.59 -0.49 -17.40
N GLN A 13 14.45 -1.69 -17.96
CA GLN A 13 13.49 -2.71 -17.52
C GLN A 13 13.45 -2.95 -16.00
N THR A 14 14.60 -3.09 -15.34
CA THR A 14 14.67 -3.30 -13.88
C THR A 14 14.12 -2.12 -13.07
N VAL A 15 14.40 -0.89 -13.50
CA VAL A 15 13.91 0.33 -12.83
C VAL A 15 12.43 0.55 -13.17
N GLY A 16 12.05 0.28 -14.42
CA GLY A 16 10.67 0.30 -14.88
C GLY A 16 9.77 -0.65 -14.09
N ASP A 17 10.23 -1.88 -13.86
CA ASP A 17 9.51 -2.87 -13.05
C ASP A 17 9.32 -2.38 -11.61
N PHE A 18 10.36 -1.84 -10.98
CA PHE A 18 10.25 -1.30 -9.63
C PHE A 18 9.26 -0.13 -9.58
N VAL A 19 9.37 0.82 -10.52
CA VAL A 19 8.49 1.98 -10.58
C VAL A 19 7.03 1.58 -10.87
N CYS A 20 6.80 0.60 -11.74
CA CYS A 20 5.46 0.08 -12.03
C CYS A 20 4.83 -0.67 -10.86
N LYS A 21 5.64 -1.35 -10.04
CA LYS A 21 5.14 -2.06 -8.85
C LYS A 21 4.82 -1.08 -7.72
N VAL A 22 5.66 -0.05 -7.52
CA VAL A 22 5.54 0.90 -6.37
C VAL A 22 4.62 2.09 -6.67
N PHE A 23 4.76 2.72 -7.84
CA PHE A 23 4.04 3.98 -8.12
C PHE A 23 2.79 3.75 -8.95
N ALA A 24 2.87 2.96 -10.03
CA ALA A 24 1.71 2.67 -10.87
C ALA A 24 0.65 1.81 -10.16
N GLY A 25 1.04 0.90 -9.27
CA GLY A 25 0.10 0.11 -8.46
C GLY A 25 -0.66 0.90 -7.39
N ASN A 26 -0.47 2.23 -7.30
CA ASN A 26 -0.90 3.06 -6.17
C ASN A 26 -0.40 2.53 -4.81
N ALA A 27 0.76 1.86 -4.79
CA ALA A 27 1.24 1.16 -3.60
C ALA A 27 1.42 2.08 -2.41
N VAL A 28 2.01 3.25 -2.67
CA VAL A 28 2.20 4.31 -1.68
C VAL A 28 0.85 4.71 -1.07
N LEU A 29 -0.19 4.90 -1.88
CA LEU A 29 -1.51 5.29 -1.39
C LEU A 29 -2.11 4.17 -0.54
N SER A 30 -2.09 2.92 -1.02
CA SER A 30 -2.63 1.78 -0.27
C SER A 30 -1.94 1.58 1.08
N VAL A 31 -0.60 1.68 1.12
CA VAL A 31 0.18 1.55 2.37
C VAL A 31 -0.16 2.68 3.34
N THR A 32 -0.22 3.94 2.88
CA THR A 32 -0.56 5.08 3.76
C THR A 32 -1.96 4.99 4.36
N VAL A 33 -2.93 4.49 3.57
CA VAL A 33 -4.31 4.30 4.05
C VAL A 33 -4.35 3.19 5.11
N LEU A 34 -3.69 2.06 4.88
CA LEU A 34 -3.62 0.98 5.87
C LEU A 34 -2.89 1.40 7.15
N GLU A 35 -1.78 2.13 7.01
CA GLU A 35 -1.04 2.66 8.15
C GLU A 35 -1.92 3.59 8.99
N SER A 36 -2.69 4.48 8.34
CA SER A 36 -3.64 5.36 9.03
C SER A 36 -4.69 4.56 9.81
N ILE A 37 -5.25 3.50 9.20
CA ILE A 37 -6.23 2.62 9.85
C ILE A 37 -5.60 1.91 11.06
N PHE A 38 -4.39 1.37 10.91
CA PHE A 38 -3.71 0.67 12.00
C PHE A 38 -3.36 1.63 13.15
N THR A 39 -2.84 2.81 12.83
CA THR A 39 -2.50 3.83 13.82
C THR A 39 -3.75 4.30 14.59
N LEU A 40 -4.87 4.55 13.89
CA LEU A 40 -6.15 4.87 14.54
C LEU A 40 -6.65 3.72 15.43
N THR A 41 -6.50 2.48 14.99
CA THR A 41 -6.89 1.29 15.76
C THR A 41 -6.07 1.20 17.05
N VAL A 42 -4.76 1.39 16.98
CA VAL A 42 -3.87 1.39 18.15
C VAL A 42 -4.29 2.49 19.14
N VAL A 43 -4.51 3.71 18.66
CA VAL A 43 -4.98 4.83 19.49
C VAL A 43 -6.32 4.52 20.15
N ALA A 44 -7.27 3.92 19.42
CA ALA A 44 -8.57 3.54 19.96
C ALA A 44 -8.45 2.48 21.07
N VAL A 45 -7.61 1.46 20.87
CA VAL A 45 -7.33 0.42 21.86
C VAL A 45 -6.72 1.03 23.13
N GLU A 46 -5.74 1.93 22.99
CA GLU A 46 -5.17 2.64 24.13
C GLU A 46 -6.20 3.44 24.92
N ARG A 47 -7.07 4.17 24.21
CA ARG A 47 -8.15 4.94 24.83
C ARG A 47 -9.14 4.03 25.54
N TYR A 48 -9.49 2.90 24.94
CA TYR A 48 -10.37 1.91 25.55
C TYR A 48 -9.77 1.36 26.86
N PHE A 49 -8.52 0.92 26.85
CA PHE A 49 -7.87 0.41 28.07
C PHE A 49 -7.69 1.49 29.14
N SER A 50 -7.39 2.73 28.74
CA SER A 50 -7.24 3.85 29.68
C SER A 50 -8.55 4.23 30.37
N LEU A 51 -9.68 4.14 29.66
CA LEU A 51 -11.00 4.47 30.18
C LEU A 51 -11.63 3.34 30.99
N VAL A 52 -11.46 2.08 30.55
CA VAL A 52 -12.10 0.92 31.19
C VAL A 52 -11.25 0.36 32.34
N LYS A 53 -9.92 0.50 32.29
CA LYS A 53 -8.99 -0.08 33.27
C LYS A 53 -8.06 0.98 33.84
N THR A 54 -8.65 1.98 34.51
CA THR A 54 -8.00 3.16 35.09
C THR A 54 -6.85 2.84 36.07
N PHE A 55 -6.78 1.62 36.62
CA PHE A 55 -5.75 1.21 37.59
C PHE A 55 -4.56 0.42 37.03
N ASN A 56 -4.58 0.00 35.76
CA ASN A 56 -3.46 -0.75 35.17
C ASN A 56 -2.59 0.17 34.31
N THR A 57 -1.66 0.89 34.95
CA THR A 57 -0.62 1.71 34.30
C THR A 57 0.26 0.92 33.31
N SER A 58 0.24 -0.41 33.37
CA SER A 58 0.94 -1.34 32.48
C SER A 58 0.40 -1.39 31.02
N ALA A 59 -0.89 -1.12 30.80
CA ALA A 59 -1.51 -1.17 29.46
C ALA A 59 -1.36 0.13 28.65
N ARG A 60 -0.74 1.16 29.24
CA ARG A 60 -0.43 2.42 28.55
C ARG A 60 0.76 2.18 27.63
N LEU A 61 0.71 2.55 26.33
CA LEU A 61 1.94 2.53 25.54
C LEU A 61 2.95 3.43 26.25
N ARG A 62 3.97 2.81 26.85
CA ARG A 62 5.11 3.54 27.39
C ARG A 62 5.85 4.15 26.22
N LYS A 63 6.40 5.34 26.41
CA LYS A 63 7.17 6.10 25.40
C LYS A 63 8.26 5.24 24.74
N GLU A 64 8.79 4.27 25.49
CA GLU A 64 9.77 3.27 25.06
C GLU A 64 9.22 2.25 24.04
N ASN A 65 7.93 1.93 24.11
CA ASN A 65 7.27 0.90 23.28
C ASN A 65 6.49 1.48 22.10
N VAL A 66 6.22 2.79 22.09
CA VAL A 66 5.54 3.49 20.97
C VAL A 66 6.31 3.32 19.66
N GLY A 67 7.63 3.43 19.70
CA GLY A 67 8.46 3.21 18.51
C GLY A 67 8.27 1.80 17.91
N TYR A 68 8.20 0.78 18.76
CA TYR A 68 7.97 -0.60 18.33
C TYR A 68 6.57 -0.80 17.74
N ALA A 69 5.54 -0.19 18.32
CA ALA A 69 4.18 -0.27 17.78
C ALA A 69 4.07 0.39 16.40
N ILE A 70 4.68 1.57 16.21
CA ILE A 70 4.73 2.23 14.91
C ILE A 70 5.49 1.36 13.89
N ALA A 71 6.67 0.85 14.25
CA ALA A 71 7.42 -0.02 13.35
C ALA A 71 6.59 -1.27 12.96
N ALA A 72 5.87 -1.86 13.91
CA ALA A 72 5.01 -3.02 13.65
C ALA A 72 3.82 -2.69 12.72
N THR A 73 3.14 -1.55 12.90
CA THR A 73 2.02 -1.16 12.02
C THR A 73 2.48 -0.88 10.60
N TRP A 74 3.66 -0.28 10.43
CA TRP A 74 4.27 -0.06 9.12
C TRP A 74 4.64 -1.38 8.42
N ILE A 75 5.28 -2.31 9.14
CA ILE A 75 5.61 -3.63 8.59
C ILE A 75 4.33 -4.37 8.18
N LEU A 76 3.29 -4.32 9.01
CA LEU A 76 2.01 -4.96 8.73
C LEU A 76 1.34 -4.36 7.48
N ALA A 77 1.29 -3.03 7.36
CA ALA A 77 0.75 -2.34 6.19
C ALA A 77 1.49 -2.74 4.90
N CYS A 78 2.82 -2.73 4.92
CA CYS A 78 3.63 -3.16 3.79
C CYS A 78 3.36 -4.63 3.41
N THR A 79 3.26 -5.51 4.41
CA THR A 79 3.05 -6.96 4.19
C THR A 79 1.69 -7.24 3.56
N VAL A 80 0.63 -6.58 4.03
CA VAL A 80 -0.72 -6.74 3.48
C VAL A 80 -0.80 -6.27 2.02
N CYS A 81 -0.09 -5.19 1.70
CA CYS A 81 -0.11 -4.66 0.34
C CYS A 81 0.83 -5.38 -0.64
N PHE A 82 1.87 -6.05 -0.15
CA PHE A 82 2.89 -6.74 -0.94
C PHE A 82 2.34 -7.66 -2.06
N PRO A 83 1.36 -8.57 -1.82
CA PRO A 83 0.87 -9.47 -2.86
C PRO A 83 0.16 -8.75 -4.02
N GLY A 84 -0.50 -7.61 -3.75
CA GLY A 84 -1.16 -6.81 -4.79
C GLY A 84 -0.17 -6.13 -5.74
N PHE A 85 1.05 -5.87 -5.29
CA PHE A 85 2.06 -5.12 -6.06
C PHE A 85 2.89 -5.99 -7.00
N LEU A 86 3.10 -7.26 -6.65
CA LEU A 86 3.90 -8.20 -7.44
C LEU A 86 3.32 -8.50 -8.84
N SER A 87 2.04 -8.21 -9.05
CA SER A 87 1.33 -8.53 -10.30
C SER A 87 1.59 -7.54 -11.45
N ASN A 88 2.13 -6.35 -11.16
CA ASN A 88 2.45 -5.36 -12.19
C ASN A 88 3.77 -5.68 -12.89
N ASN A 89 3.78 -5.56 -14.22
CA ASN A 89 4.97 -5.78 -15.04
C ASN A 89 5.23 -4.54 -15.92
N TYR A 90 6.50 -4.24 -16.17
CA TYR A 90 6.93 -3.21 -17.11
C TYR A 90 7.03 -3.78 -18.53
N ASP A 91 6.49 -3.05 -19.50
CA ASP A 91 6.60 -3.33 -20.93
C ASP A 91 7.40 -2.21 -21.60
N GLU A 92 8.61 -2.56 -22.06
CA GLU A 92 9.53 -1.63 -22.73
C GLU A 92 9.06 -1.20 -24.12
N ASN A 93 8.15 -1.95 -24.74
CA ASN A 93 7.66 -1.71 -26.10
C ASN A 93 6.41 -0.82 -26.12
N ALA A 94 5.85 -0.48 -24.96
CA ALA A 94 4.67 0.35 -24.87
C ALA A 94 4.96 1.79 -25.33
N THR A 95 4.15 2.31 -26.23
CA THR A 95 4.30 3.65 -26.82
C THR A 95 3.75 4.78 -25.96
N LYS A 96 2.85 4.49 -25.03
CA LYS A 96 2.08 5.50 -24.28
C LYS A 96 2.19 5.34 -22.76
N TYR A 97 1.98 4.12 -22.28
CA TYR A 97 2.01 3.80 -20.86
C TYR A 97 2.71 2.45 -20.63
N PRO A 98 3.87 2.41 -19.95
CA PRO A 98 4.72 1.22 -19.92
C PRO A 98 4.42 0.24 -18.79
N CYS A 99 3.47 0.51 -17.90
CA CYS A 99 3.12 -0.44 -16.84
C CYS A 99 1.87 -1.25 -17.19
N ASN A 100 2.01 -2.56 -17.38
CA ASN A 100 0.86 -3.43 -17.56
C ASN A 100 0.27 -3.84 -16.21
N ARG A 101 -1.02 -3.57 -16.04
CA ARG A 101 -1.79 -3.91 -14.83
C ARG A 101 -2.83 -4.98 -15.16
N PRO A 102 -2.65 -6.23 -14.71
CA PRO A 102 -3.53 -7.32 -15.11
C PRO A 102 -4.98 -7.14 -14.62
N TRP A 103 -5.19 -6.41 -13.52
CA TRP A 103 -6.49 -6.25 -12.86
C TRP A 103 -7.16 -4.89 -13.13
N THR A 104 -7.09 -4.40 -14.37
CA THR A 104 -7.69 -3.10 -14.72
C THR A 104 -9.08 -3.30 -15.31
N LEU A 105 -10.02 -2.41 -14.98
CA LEU A 105 -11.38 -2.46 -15.49
C LEU A 105 -11.42 -2.47 -17.03
N ASP A 106 -10.50 -1.76 -17.68
CA ASP A 106 -10.34 -1.75 -19.14
C ASP A 106 -10.08 -3.13 -19.76
N LYS A 107 -9.47 -4.07 -19.01
CA LYS A 107 -9.27 -5.46 -19.44
C LYS A 107 -10.51 -6.32 -19.16
N LEU A 108 -11.31 -5.98 -18.16
CA LEU A 108 -12.49 -6.74 -17.74
C LEU A 108 -13.74 -6.42 -18.58
N VAL A 109 -13.88 -5.18 -19.06
CA VAL A 109 -14.99 -4.77 -19.95
C VAL A 109 -15.07 -5.59 -21.24
N PRO A 110 -13.99 -5.81 -22.01
CA PRO A 110 -14.04 -6.69 -23.19
C PRO A 110 -14.20 -8.17 -22.82
N LEU A 111 -13.65 -8.62 -21.69
CA LEU A 111 -13.77 -10.00 -21.20
C LEU A 111 -15.23 -10.35 -20.85
N LYS A 112 -15.97 -9.41 -20.23
CA LYS A 112 -17.40 -9.54 -19.95
C LYS A 112 -18.27 -9.61 -21.22
N ARG A 113 -17.80 -9.06 -22.35
CA ARG A 113 -18.56 -9.03 -23.60
C ARG A 113 -18.44 -10.36 -24.39
N HIS A 114 -17.50 -11.21 -24.02
CA HIS A 114 -17.23 -12.51 -24.66
C HIS A 114 -17.66 -13.73 -23.81
N ILE A 115 -18.28 -13.50 -22.66
CA ILE A 115 -18.88 -14.53 -21.78
C ILE A 115 -20.40 -14.36 -21.79
#